data_AF-A0A6A1V4U2-F1
#
_entry.id   AF-A0A6A1V4U2-F1
#
_cell.length_a   1.000
_cell.length_b   1.000
_cell.length_c   1.000
_cell.angle_alpha   90.00
_cell.angle_beta   90.00
_cell.angle_gamma   90.00
#
_symmetry.space_group_name_H-M   'P 1'
#
loop_
_entity.id
_entity.type
_entity.pdbx_description
1 polymer ?
#
loop_
_entity_poly.entity_id
_entity_poly.type
_entity_poly.pdbx_seq_one_letter_code
_entity_poly.pdbx_strand_id
1 'polypeptide(L)'
;MEEVKLIGTTRSLFSIGVEWALKLKGVQYEKIQEDLRNKSPLLLKYNPVHKKVPCVFGAFGAACLTEGEEKNKAVESLQESLAFLEKHIEGKKYFGGAQIGFLDLAVGWIPYWLNVMEEAGAMKVLDNDRFPWLYEWAQKFNEIPLIKECLPPRNTLLEYFNASISYMRSLATNKP
;
A
#
# COMPACT_ATOMS: atom_id res chain seq x y z
N MET A 1 -3.18 29.55 14.11
CA MET A 1 -3.52 28.34 13.34
C MET A 1 -3.22 27.16 14.24
N GLU A 2 -4.15 26.22 14.37
CA GLU A 2 -3.89 24.98 15.10
C GLU A 2 -2.86 24.13 14.33
N GLU A 3 -1.95 23.50 15.06
CA GLU A 3 -0.92 22.62 14.51
C GLU A 3 -1.56 21.32 14.01
N VAL A 4 -1.34 20.98 12.74
CA VAL A 4 -1.86 19.73 12.14
C VAL A 4 -1.08 18.55 12.69
N LYS A 5 -1.77 17.56 13.28
CA LYS A 5 -1.15 16.35 13.83
C LYS A 5 -1.54 15.13 13.00
N LEU A 6 -0.55 14.43 12.44
CA LEU A 6 -0.73 13.18 11.72
C LEU A 6 -0.42 12.00 12.64
N ILE A 7 -1.45 11.38 13.22
CA ILE A 7 -1.32 10.12 13.97
C ILE A 7 -1.29 8.98 12.96
N GLY A 8 -0.16 8.32 12.83
CA GLY A 8 0.03 7.30 11.81
C GLY A 8 1.19 6.37 12.11
N THR A 9 1.29 5.32 11.32
CA THR A 9 2.44 4.42 11.39
C THR A 9 3.10 4.36 10.02
N THR A 10 4.43 4.37 9.98
CA THR A 10 5.22 4.24 8.74
C THR A 10 4.91 2.98 7.93
N ARG A 11 4.27 1.97 8.54
CA ARG A 11 3.81 0.75 7.86
C ARG A 11 2.45 0.88 7.18
N SER A 12 1.72 1.96 7.42
CA SER A 12 0.35 2.16 6.94
C SER A 12 0.34 2.89 5.61
N LEU A 13 -0.18 2.21 4.58
CA LEU A 13 -0.43 2.73 3.23
C LEU A 13 -1.20 4.07 3.27
N PHE A 14 -2.18 4.16 4.17
CA PHE A 14 -3.07 5.32 4.27
C PHE A 14 -2.43 6.51 4.97
N SER A 15 -1.64 6.23 6.01
CA SER A 15 -0.93 7.29 6.74
C SER A 15 0.06 7.99 5.80
N ILE A 16 0.70 7.22 4.91
CA ILE A 16 1.62 7.75 3.90
C ILE A 16 0.91 8.54 2.80
N GLY A 17 -0.26 8.08 2.32
CA GLY A 17 -1.06 8.87 1.36
C GLY A 17 -1.46 10.24 1.91
N VAL A 18 -1.83 10.32 3.20
CA VAL A 18 -2.11 11.59 3.89
C VAL A 18 -0.84 12.44 4.04
N GLU A 19 0.30 11.82 4.37
CA GLU A 19 1.59 12.51 4.49
C GLU A 19 2.03 13.14 3.16
N TRP A 20 1.92 12.42 2.04
CA TRP A 20 2.21 12.95 0.72
C TRP A 20 1.31 14.14 0.36
N ALA A 21 0.01 14.06 0.67
CA ALA A 21 -0.92 15.15 0.43
C ALA A 21 -0.53 16.43 1.21
N LEU A 22 -0.15 16.29 2.48
CA LEU A 22 0.29 17.41 3.32
C LEU A 22 1.56 18.05 2.76
N LYS A 23 2.56 17.24 2.39
CA LYS A 23 3.82 17.72 1.79
C LYS A 23 3.60 18.44 0.46
N LEU A 24 2.79 17.87 -0.44
CA LEU A 24 2.48 18.50 -1.74
C LEU A 24 1.75 19.84 -1.61
N LYS A 25 0.98 20.02 -0.55
CA LYS A 25 0.26 21.27 -0.27
C LYS A 25 1.07 22.25 0.58
N GLY A 26 2.28 21.91 0.99
CA GLY A 26 3.13 22.75 1.85
C GLY A 26 2.57 22.98 3.25
N VAL A 27 1.69 22.09 3.73
CA VAL A 27 1.07 22.18 5.06
C VAL A 27 2.06 21.66 6.10
N GLN A 28 2.36 22.46 7.12
CA GLN A 28 3.18 22.04 8.26
C GLN A 28 2.40 21.07 9.15
N TYR A 29 3.02 19.98 9.58
CA TYR A 29 2.40 18.97 10.44
C TYR A 29 3.40 18.31 11.40
N GLU A 30 2.91 17.90 12.57
CA GLU A 30 3.61 17.02 13.50
C GLU A 30 3.22 15.57 13.21
N LYS A 31 4.20 14.68 12.99
CA LYS A 31 3.97 13.25 12.82
C LYS A 31 4.07 12.52 14.16
N ILE A 32 2.98 11.90 14.59
CA ILE A 32 2.92 11.07 15.79
C ILE A 32 2.97 9.60 15.35
N GLN A 33 4.09 8.95 15.66
CA GLN A 33 4.31 7.54 15.34
C GLN A 33 3.49 6.63 16.26
N GLU A 34 2.58 5.87 15.68
CA GLU A 34 1.63 5.02 16.40
C GLU A 34 2.09 3.55 16.41
N ASP A 35 1.92 2.88 17.56
CA ASP A 35 2.05 1.44 17.69
C ASP A 35 0.67 0.76 17.57
N LEU A 36 0.49 -0.03 16.53
CA LEU A 36 -0.77 -0.75 16.29
C LEU A 36 -0.96 -1.97 17.22
N ARG A 37 0.10 -2.43 17.90
CA ARG A 37 0.04 -3.52 18.89
C ARG A 37 -0.41 -3.00 20.25
N ASN A 38 0.02 -1.79 20.61
CA ASN A 38 -0.37 -1.10 21.83
C ASN A 38 -0.88 0.32 21.50
N LYS A 39 -2.17 0.40 21.16
CA LYS A 39 -2.81 1.63 20.66
C LYS A 39 -2.83 2.72 21.72
N SER A 40 -2.43 3.93 21.35
CA SER A 40 -2.39 5.08 22.24
C SER A 40 -3.80 5.53 22.66
N PRO A 41 -3.95 6.14 23.86
CA PRO A 41 -5.21 6.77 24.26
C PRO A 41 -5.67 7.83 23.25
N LEU A 42 -4.72 8.48 22.57
CA LEU A 42 -4.98 9.48 21.55
C LEU A 42 -5.67 8.86 20.32
N LEU A 43 -5.15 7.75 19.79
CA LEU A 43 -5.78 7.02 18.68
C LEU A 43 -7.19 6.54 19.06
N LEU A 44 -7.36 6.01 20.27
CA LEU A 44 -8.65 5.51 20.74
C LEU A 44 -9.69 6.63 20.94
N LYS A 45 -9.23 7.82 21.34
CA LYS A 45 -10.08 9.03 21.45
C LYS A 45 -10.57 9.51 20.08
N TYR A 46 -9.70 9.53 19.07
CA TYR A 46 -10.01 10.13 17.76
C TYR A 46 -10.54 9.15 16.72
N ASN A 47 -10.33 7.84 16.87
CA ASN A 47 -10.91 6.80 16.00
C ASN A 47 -11.51 5.63 16.81
N PRO A 48 -12.59 5.89 17.57
CA PRO A 48 -13.20 4.88 18.44
C PRO A 48 -13.93 3.76 17.67
N VAL A 49 -14.36 4.01 16.43
CA VAL A 49 -15.25 3.13 15.66
C VAL A 49 -14.49 2.09 14.83
N HIS A 50 -13.62 2.50 13.90
CA HIS A 50 -13.16 1.59 12.86
C HIS A 50 -11.94 0.76 13.25
N LYS A 51 -11.03 1.32 14.07
CA LYS A 51 -9.85 0.66 14.62
C LYS A 51 -8.92 -0.08 13.61
N LYS A 52 -9.18 -0.18 12.27
CA LYS A 52 -8.38 -0.79 11.14
C LYS A 52 -8.91 -0.45 9.70
N VAL A 53 -8.17 -0.83 8.62
CA VAL A 53 -8.53 -0.86 7.14
C VAL A 53 -7.52 -1.75 6.32
N PRO A 54 -7.65 -2.18 5.01
CA PRO A 54 -8.73 -2.45 4.02
C PRO A 54 -8.70 -3.87 3.31
N CYS A 55 -9.53 -4.03 2.25
CA CYS A 55 -9.85 -5.19 1.39
C CYS A 55 -8.76 -5.78 0.45
N VAL A 56 -7.78 -5.01 -0.06
CA VAL A 56 -6.75 -5.52 -1.00
C VAL A 56 -5.85 -6.60 -0.35
N PHE A 57 -5.66 -6.52 0.96
CA PHE A 57 -4.98 -7.56 1.72
C PHE A 57 -5.74 -8.90 1.72
N GLY A 58 -7.04 -8.91 1.38
CA GLY A 58 -7.84 -10.12 1.27
C GLY A 58 -7.39 -11.01 0.11
N ALA A 59 -7.35 -10.46 -1.11
CA ALA A 59 -6.92 -11.20 -2.29
C ALA A 59 -5.43 -11.59 -2.24
N PHE A 60 -4.57 -10.68 -1.77
CA PHE A 60 -3.16 -11.00 -1.51
C PHE A 60 -2.99 -12.10 -0.44
N GLY A 61 -3.75 -12.00 0.65
CA GLY A 61 -3.75 -12.99 1.72
C GLY A 61 -4.17 -14.37 1.21
N ALA A 62 -5.23 -14.43 0.38
CA ALA A 62 -5.67 -15.66 -0.27
C ALA A 62 -4.55 -16.26 -1.15
N ALA A 63 -3.93 -15.45 -2.01
CA ALA A 63 -2.82 -15.89 -2.87
C ALA A 63 -1.59 -16.40 -2.08
N CYS A 64 -1.36 -15.88 -0.87
CA CYS A 64 -0.27 -16.35 -0.01
C CYS A 64 -0.57 -17.68 0.71
N LEU A 65 -1.85 -18.05 0.81
CA LEU A 65 -2.35 -19.21 1.54
C LEU A 65 -2.68 -20.41 0.64
N THR A 66 -2.79 -20.20 -0.66
CA THR A 66 -3.14 -21.23 -1.64
C THR A 66 -1.96 -21.54 -2.55
N GLU A 67 -2.03 -22.68 -3.24
CA GLU A 67 -1.06 -23.10 -4.26
C GLU A 67 -1.80 -23.50 -5.54
N GLY A 68 -1.07 -23.58 -6.66
CA GLY A 68 -1.63 -24.02 -7.94
C GLY A 68 -2.75 -23.11 -8.46
N GLU A 69 -3.84 -23.70 -8.91
CA GLU A 69 -4.94 -23.00 -9.59
C GLU A 69 -5.59 -21.90 -8.72
N GLU A 70 -5.76 -22.16 -7.43
CA GLU A 70 -6.39 -21.20 -6.51
C GLU A 70 -5.50 -19.98 -6.23
N LYS A 71 -4.16 -20.16 -6.25
CA LYS A 71 -3.23 -19.04 -6.19
C LYS A 71 -3.30 -18.20 -7.47
N ASN A 72 -3.39 -18.85 -8.62
CA ASN A 72 -3.51 -18.18 -9.91
C ASN A 72 -4.78 -17.34 -10.00
N LYS A 73 -5.94 -17.86 -9.57
CA LYS A 73 -7.21 -17.10 -9.51
C LYS A 73 -7.11 -15.86 -8.63
N ALA A 74 -6.45 -15.97 -7.47
CA ALA A 74 -6.25 -14.83 -6.58
C ALA A 74 -5.32 -13.76 -7.19
N VAL A 75 -4.28 -14.18 -7.92
CA VAL A 75 -3.39 -13.27 -8.67
C VAL A 75 -4.15 -12.61 -9.83
N GLU A 76 -4.97 -13.35 -10.58
CA GLU A 76 -5.81 -12.82 -11.66
C GLU A 76 -6.78 -11.75 -11.14
N SER A 77 -7.42 -11.99 -9.99
CA SER A 77 -8.30 -10.99 -9.35
C SER A 77 -7.57 -9.69 -8.96
N LEU A 78 -6.31 -9.79 -8.51
CA LEU A 78 -5.46 -8.61 -8.28
C LEU A 78 -5.13 -7.90 -9.59
N GLN A 79 -4.84 -8.65 -10.65
CA GLN A 79 -4.54 -8.12 -11.98
C GLN A 79 -5.74 -7.43 -12.64
N GLU A 80 -6.96 -7.95 -12.46
CA GLU A 80 -8.20 -7.30 -12.89
C GLU A 80 -8.36 -5.91 -12.26
N SER A 81 -8.01 -5.79 -10.98
CA SER A 81 -8.05 -4.51 -10.27
C SER A 81 -7.02 -3.52 -10.84
N LEU A 82 -5.82 -4.00 -11.20
CA LEU A 82 -4.79 -3.17 -11.84
C LEU A 82 -5.16 -2.79 -13.27
N ALA A 83 -5.87 -3.65 -14.01
CA ALA A 83 -6.31 -3.35 -15.38
C ALA A 83 -7.24 -2.13 -15.44
N PHE A 84 -8.03 -1.89 -14.40
CA PHE A 84 -8.82 -0.66 -14.29
C PHE A 84 -7.92 0.58 -14.18
N LEU A 85 -6.87 0.52 -13.35
CA LEU A 85 -5.92 1.61 -13.17
C LEU A 85 -5.11 1.87 -14.45
N GLU A 86 -4.67 0.82 -15.14
CA GLU A 86 -3.96 0.90 -16.42
C GLU A 86 -4.73 1.74 -17.45
N LYS A 87 -6.01 1.40 -17.67
CA LYS A 87 -6.89 2.15 -18.58
C LYS A 87 -7.07 3.62 -18.18
N HIS A 88 -7.01 3.92 -16.89
CA HIS A 88 -7.18 5.29 -16.40
C HIS A 88 -5.92 6.13 -16.52
N ILE A 89 -4.74 5.52 -16.48
CA ILE A 89 -3.46 6.23 -16.60
C ILE A 89 -2.91 6.26 -18.03
N GLU A 90 -3.44 5.43 -18.93
CA GLU A 90 -3.06 5.39 -20.36
C GLU A 90 -2.86 6.79 -20.96
N GLY A 91 -1.65 7.01 -21.50
CA GLY A 91 -1.25 8.28 -22.12
C GLY A 91 -1.04 9.47 -21.17
N LYS A 92 -1.12 9.28 -19.84
CA LYS A 92 -0.97 10.34 -18.85
C LYS A 92 0.33 10.19 -18.06
N LYS A 93 0.88 11.33 -17.63
CA LYS A 93 2.04 11.38 -16.73
C LYS A 93 1.68 10.92 -15.32
N TYR A 94 0.50 11.33 -14.86
CA TYR A 94 -0.09 11.03 -13.56
C TYR A 94 -1.57 10.72 -13.76
N PHE A 95 -2.23 10.08 -12.80
CA PHE A 95 -3.69 9.94 -12.85
C PHE A 95 -4.40 11.30 -12.87
N GLY A 96 -3.81 12.33 -12.25
CA GLY A 96 -4.21 13.73 -12.36
C GLY A 96 -3.89 14.43 -13.69
N GLY A 97 -3.40 13.70 -14.70
CA GLY A 97 -2.97 14.25 -15.99
C GLY A 97 -1.54 14.77 -15.94
N ALA A 98 -1.39 16.11 -15.94
CA ALA A 98 -0.07 16.76 -15.96
C ALA A 98 0.59 16.87 -14.57
N GLN A 99 -0.21 16.84 -13.50
CA GLN A 99 0.23 16.97 -12.10
C GLN A 99 -0.31 15.82 -11.27
N ILE A 100 0.32 15.58 -10.11
CA ILE A 100 -0.14 14.60 -9.13
C ILE A 100 -1.55 14.97 -8.68
N GLY A 101 -2.51 14.07 -8.90
CA GLY A 101 -3.89 14.21 -8.49
C GLY A 101 -4.22 13.38 -7.23
N PHE A 102 -5.50 13.40 -6.85
CA PHE A 102 -5.98 12.60 -5.73
C PHE A 102 -5.73 11.10 -5.92
N LEU A 103 -6.00 10.58 -7.13
CA LEU A 103 -5.86 9.15 -7.39
C LEU A 103 -4.40 8.69 -7.30
N ASP A 104 -3.44 9.51 -7.77
CA ASP A 104 -2.01 9.23 -7.59
C ASP A 104 -1.63 9.04 -6.11
N LEU A 105 -2.24 9.82 -5.20
CA LEU A 105 -1.97 9.69 -3.76
C LEU A 105 -2.69 8.50 -3.14
N ALA A 106 -3.92 8.22 -3.59
CA ALA A 106 -4.72 7.10 -3.11
C ALA A 106 -4.13 5.73 -3.50
N VAL A 107 -3.55 5.64 -4.70
CA VAL A 107 -2.94 4.41 -5.21
C VAL A 107 -1.41 4.43 -5.24
N GLY A 108 -0.78 5.53 -4.83
CA GLY A 108 0.68 5.71 -4.86
C GLY A 108 1.46 4.74 -3.98
N TRP A 109 0.78 4.03 -3.08
CA TRP A 109 1.39 2.94 -2.31
C TRP A 109 1.65 1.68 -3.17
N ILE A 110 0.89 1.48 -4.26
CA ILE A 110 0.97 0.28 -5.10
C ILE A 110 2.41 0.01 -5.58
N PRO A 111 3.12 0.97 -6.21
CA PRO A 111 4.47 0.74 -6.74
C PRO A 111 5.45 0.14 -5.72
N TYR A 112 5.45 0.65 -4.48
CA TYR A 112 6.42 0.25 -3.47
C TYR A 112 5.98 -0.98 -2.67
N TRP A 113 4.74 -0.99 -2.14
CA TRP A 113 4.28 -2.10 -1.30
C TRP A 113 3.94 -3.34 -2.12
N LEU A 114 3.30 -3.20 -3.30
CA LEU A 114 2.99 -4.36 -4.13
C LEU A 114 4.28 -5.08 -4.52
N ASN A 115 5.35 -4.35 -4.81
CA ASN A 115 6.64 -4.96 -5.15
C ASN A 115 7.24 -5.77 -3.99
N VAL A 116 7.10 -5.31 -2.74
CA VAL A 116 7.54 -6.09 -1.56
C VAL A 116 6.60 -7.28 -1.29
N MET A 117 5.30 -7.10 -1.53
CA MET A 117 4.29 -8.15 -1.38
C MET A 117 4.49 -9.28 -2.40
N GLU A 118 4.78 -8.94 -3.66
CA GLU A 118 5.14 -9.88 -4.73
C GLU A 118 6.32 -10.77 -4.32
N GLU A 119 7.37 -10.16 -3.76
CA GLU A 119 8.55 -10.88 -3.26
C GLU A 119 8.18 -11.81 -2.09
N ALA A 120 7.50 -11.28 -1.07
CA ALA A 120 7.12 -12.04 0.12
C ALA A 120 6.18 -13.22 -0.18
N GLY A 121 5.27 -13.04 -1.14
CA GLY A 121 4.29 -14.05 -1.52
C GLY A 121 4.70 -14.95 -2.69
N ALA A 122 5.92 -14.77 -3.22
CA ALA A 122 6.42 -15.44 -4.40
C ALA A 122 5.38 -15.43 -5.53
N MET A 123 4.96 -14.23 -5.94
CA MET A 123 3.95 -14.01 -6.98
C MET A 123 4.33 -12.81 -7.84
N LYS A 124 3.77 -12.74 -9.05
CA LYS A 124 3.92 -11.59 -9.94
C LYS A 124 2.55 -11.07 -10.33
N VAL A 125 2.30 -9.80 -10.05
CA VAL A 125 1.02 -9.11 -10.21
C VAL A 125 1.17 -7.92 -11.16
N LEU A 126 2.16 -7.04 -10.96
CA LEU A 126 2.41 -5.87 -11.80
C LEU A 126 3.63 -6.12 -12.72
N ASP A 127 3.37 -6.31 -14.01
CA ASP A 127 4.38 -6.46 -15.05
C ASP A 127 4.17 -5.47 -16.21
N ASN A 128 5.25 -5.18 -16.93
CA ASN A 128 5.28 -4.19 -17.99
C ASN A 128 4.55 -4.65 -19.27
N ASP A 129 4.46 -5.95 -19.52
CA ASP A 129 3.83 -6.48 -20.73
C ASP A 129 2.31 -6.31 -20.67
N ARG A 130 1.73 -6.43 -19.46
CA ARG A 130 0.29 -6.27 -19.22
C ARG A 130 -0.11 -4.85 -18.85
N PHE A 131 0.75 -4.13 -18.13
CA PHE A 131 0.44 -2.81 -17.57
C PHE A 131 1.54 -1.77 -17.87
N PRO A 132 1.86 -1.51 -19.15
CA PRO A 132 3.00 -0.66 -19.51
C PRO A 132 2.90 0.76 -18.93
N TRP A 133 1.72 1.38 -18.94
CA TRP A 133 1.53 2.76 -18.48
C TRP A 133 1.62 2.86 -16.95
N LEU A 134 0.96 1.94 -16.24
CA LEU A 134 1.01 1.86 -14.78
C LEU A 134 2.41 1.47 -14.31
N TYR A 135 3.09 0.59 -15.02
CA TYR A 135 4.46 0.19 -14.73
C TYR A 135 5.41 1.39 -14.87
N GLU A 136 5.31 2.15 -15.96
CA GLU A 136 6.12 3.35 -16.17
C GLU A 136 5.85 4.41 -15.10
N TRP A 137 4.57 4.67 -14.78
CA TRP A 137 4.20 5.57 -13.69
C TRP A 137 4.77 5.09 -12.35
N ALA A 138 4.70 3.80 -12.05
CA ALA A 138 5.18 3.21 -10.81
C ALA A 138 6.68 3.45 -10.59
N GLN A 139 7.49 3.29 -11.66
CA GLN A 139 8.93 3.57 -11.60
C GLN A 139 9.21 5.05 -11.32
N LYS A 140 8.46 5.95 -11.95
CA LYS A 140 8.67 7.40 -11.80
C LYS A 140 8.16 7.93 -10.46
N PHE A 141 7.01 7.44 -9.99
CA PHE A 141 6.33 7.94 -8.81
C PHE A 141 7.15 7.76 -7.53
N ASN A 142 7.78 6.60 -7.35
CA ASN A 142 8.63 6.31 -6.19
C ASN A 142 9.93 7.13 -6.16
N GLU A 143 10.39 7.61 -7.32
CA GLU A 143 11.62 8.42 -7.43
C GLU A 143 11.38 9.91 -7.21
N ILE A 144 10.13 10.34 -7.04
CA ILE A 144 9.82 11.72 -6.66
C ILE A 144 10.38 11.97 -5.24
N PRO A 145 11.25 12.99 -5.03
CA PRO A 145 11.97 13.16 -3.76
C PRO A 145 11.08 13.17 -2.52
N LEU A 146 9.94 13.89 -2.58
CA LEU A 146 8.97 13.97 -1.48
C LEU A 146 8.21 12.67 -1.20
N ILE A 147 8.08 11.81 -2.23
CA ILE A 147 7.45 10.51 -2.09
C ILE A 147 8.47 9.56 -1.46
N LYS A 148 9.68 9.53 -2.03
CA LYS A 148 10.80 8.67 -1.64
C LYS A 148 11.20 8.84 -0.18
N GLU A 149 11.24 10.08 0.32
CA GLU A 149 11.56 10.36 1.73
C GLU A 149 10.52 9.83 2.73
N CYS A 150 9.28 9.60 2.29
CA CYS A 150 8.21 9.07 3.12
C CYS A 150 8.13 7.54 3.11
N LEU A 151 8.86 6.87 2.21
CA LEU A 151 8.82 5.41 2.08
C LEU A 151 9.55 4.75 3.26
N PRO A 152 8.98 3.70 3.89
CA PRO A 152 9.66 2.96 4.95
C PRO A 152 10.83 2.15 4.36
N PRO A 153 11.84 1.79 5.16
CA PRO A 153 12.91 0.90 4.71
C PRO A 153 12.34 -0.42 4.16
N ARG A 154 12.84 -0.86 3.00
CA ARG A 154 12.34 -2.05 2.30
C ARG A 154 12.38 -3.30 3.19
N ASN A 155 13.51 -3.53 3.86
CA ASN A 155 13.70 -4.72 4.71
C ASN A 155 12.67 -4.80 5.84
N THR A 156 12.37 -3.67 6.49
CA THR A 156 11.34 -3.61 7.54
C THR A 156 9.96 -4.01 7.01
N LEU A 157 9.64 -3.59 5.79
CA LEU A 157 8.38 -3.94 5.17
C LEU A 157 8.33 -5.41 4.74
N LEU A 158 9.42 -5.94 4.19
CA LEU A 158 9.56 -7.34 3.80
C LEU A 158 9.45 -8.28 5.00
N GLU A 159 10.16 -7.99 6.09
CA GLU A 159 10.06 -8.72 7.36
C GLU A 159 8.63 -8.74 7.90
N TYR A 160 7.94 -7.60 7.84
CA TYR A 160 6.55 -7.50 8.28
C TYR A 160 5.62 -8.41 7.46
N PHE A 161 5.76 -8.44 6.14
CA PHE A 161 4.95 -9.29 5.27
C PHE A 161 5.29 -10.77 5.43
N ASN A 162 6.57 -11.13 5.51
CA ASN A 162 7.00 -12.50 5.76
C ASN A 162 6.46 -13.04 7.09
N ALA A 163 6.52 -12.24 8.16
CA ALA A 163 5.96 -12.60 9.45
C ALA A 163 4.43 -12.76 9.39
N SER A 164 3.74 -11.85 8.69
CA SER A 164 2.28 -11.90 8.52
C SER A 164 1.83 -13.13 7.73
N ILE A 165 2.52 -13.47 6.64
CA ILE A 165 2.25 -14.66 5.83
C ILE A 165 2.50 -15.93 6.64
N SER A 166 3.63 -16.00 7.35
CA SER A 166 3.97 -17.14 8.21
C SER A 166 2.91 -17.36 9.29
N TYR A 167 2.46 -16.28 9.93
CA TYR A 167 1.38 -16.33 10.92
C TYR A 167 0.07 -16.83 10.31
N MET A 168 -0.35 -16.28 9.17
CA MET A 168 -1.58 -16.72 8.49
C MET A 168 -1.53 -18.19 8.09
N ARG A 169 -0.38 -18.67 7.58
CA ARG A 169 -0.18 -20.09 7.25
C ARG A 169 -0.30 -20.98 8.49
N SER A 170 0.30 -20.58 9.62
CA SER A 170 0.21 -21.33 10.87
C SER A 170 -1.23 -21.47 11.40
N LEU A 171 -2.08 -20.46 11.20
CA LEU A 171 -3.49 -20.53 11.55
C LEU A 171 -4.28 -21.45 10.62
N ALA A 172 -3.93 -21.50 9.33
CA ALA A 172 -4.57 -22.37 8.36
C ALA A 172 -4.24 -23.85 8.61
N THR A 173 -3.00 -24.16 9.01
CA THR A 173 -2.57 -25.52 9.35
C THR A 173 -3.11 -26.02 10.69
N ASN A 174 -3.53 -25.11 11.58
CA ASN A 174 -4.08 -25.42 12.90
C ASN A 174 -5.61 -25.41 12.96
N LYS A 175 -6.31 -25.37 11.80
CA LYS A 175 -7.77 -25.56 11.78
C LYS A 175 -8.10 -27.05 12.04
N PRO A 176 -9.01 -27.36 12.99
CA PRO A 176 -9.43 -28.73 13.27
C PRO A 176 -10.18 -29.36 12.09
#